data_AF-A0A937J6S7-F1
#
_entry.id   AF-A0A937J6S7-F1
#
_cell.length_a   1.000
_cell.length_b   1.000
_cell.length_c   1.000
_cell.angle_alpha   90.00
_cell.angle_beta   90.00
_cell.angle_gamma   90.00
#
_symmetry.space_group_name_H-M   'P 1'
#
loop_
_entity.id
_entity.type
_entity.pdbx_description
1 polymer ?
#
loop_
_entity_poly.entity_id
_entity_poly.type
_entity_poly.pdbx_seq_one_letter_code
_entity_poly.pdbx_strand_id
1 'polypeptide(L)'
;GKLIAWQNTYVDKHEPAEAPLIPYAVPTQDIGHVASPTHVPFGAWRSVDHSQHGFFTESFIDEAAHAAGRDPYEFRAEMLKDKPRLLAVLNRVAQEANWGRPMEEGRGRGISLQESFGSIVGQVVEVTVSGGKTWVDRVVAVIDAGYAVSPDGMKAQIESGIIYGLSAAMYGEITIEQGAVAQSSFADYDAIRMHDAPVMETHIINSGAAMGGAGEPGTPGVAPALANAIFDATGKRVRTLPVIKADLRSDAEASPSVAAVGA
;
A
#
# COMPACT_ATOMS: atom_id res chain seq x y z
N GLY A 1 -14.81 5.55 -18.34
CA GLY A 1 -13.84 5.11 -17.33
C GLY A 1 -13.03 3.91 -17.77
N LYS A 2 -12.35 3.98 -18.92
CA LYS A 2 -11.35 2.98 -19.33
C LYS A 2 -10.00 3.69 -19.38
N LEU A 3 -8.99 3.10 -18.74
CA LEU A 3 -7.65 3.69 -18.70
C LEU A 3 -6.97 3.49 -20.07
N ILE A 4 -6.66 4.59 -20.76
CA ILE A 4 -6.13 4.56 -22.13
C ILE A 4 -4.64 4.93 -22.22
N ALA A 5 -4.15 5.69 -21.24
CA ALA A 5 -2.77 6.15 -21.17
C ALA A 5 -2.29 6.18 -19.72
N TRP A 6 -1.00 5.90 -19.53
CA TRP A 6 -0.29 6.01 -18.26
C TRP A 6 0.94 6.88 -18.47
N GLN A 7 1.11 7.91 -17.66
CA GLN A 7 2.32 8.72 -17.66
C GLN A 7 2.78 8.97 -16.23
N ASN A 8 4.04 8.65 -15.94
CA ASN A 8 4.66 9.05 -14.69
C ASN A 8 6.15 9.33 -14.88
N THR A 9 6.68 10.18 -14.00
CA THR A 9 8.10 10.45 -13.87
C THR A 9 8.48 10.34 -12.41
N TYR A 10 9.57 9.63 -12.12
CA TYR A 10 10.06 9.44 -10.76
C TYR A 10 11.52 9.88 -10.64
N VAL A 11 11.96 10.09 -9.41
CA VAL A 11 13.32 10.55 -9.09
C VAL A 11 14.20 9.35 -8.81
N ASP A 12 15.34 9.32 -9.49
CA ASP A 12 16.36 8.28 -9.48
C ASP A 12 15.84 6.89 -9.87
N LYS A 13 16.63 6.18 -10.69
CA LYS A 13 16.32 4.81 -11.05
C LYS A 13 17.22 3.88 -10.26
N HIS A 14 16.63 3.07 -9.39
CA HIS A 14 17.35 2.02 -8.69
C HIS A 14 16.87 0.64 -9.15
N GLU A 15 17.14 -0.36 -8.32
CA GLU A 15 16.83 -1.75 -8.60
C GLU A 15 15.54 -2.18 -7.89
N PRO A 16 14.85 -3.21 -8.39
CA PRO A 16 15.12 -3.89 -9.65
C PRO A 16 14.45 -3.17 -10.84
N ALA A 17 14.92 -3.45 -12.06
CA ALA A 17 14.53 -2.70 -13.27
C ALA A 17 13.03 -2.76 -13.59
N GLU A 18 12.34 -3.79 -13.10
CA GLU A 18 10.90 -4.01 -13.24
C GLU A 18 10.04 -3.23 -12.24
N ALA A 19 10.60 -2.69 -11.14
CA ALA A 19 9.81 -2.03 -10.10
C ALA A 19 8.88 -0.89 -10.58
N PRO A 20 9.27 -0.06 -11.57
CA PRO A 20 8.41 0.99 -12.10
C PRO A 20 7.29 0.51 -13.03
N LEU A 21 7.31 -0.75 -13.47
CA LEU A 21 6.36 -1.27 -14.44
C LEU A 21 5.01 -1.58 -13.78
N ILE A 22 3.92 -1.25 -14.47
CA ILE A 22 2.57 -1.52 -13.98
C ILE A 22 2.04 -2.87 -14.49
N PRO A 23 1.31 -3.64 -13.64
CA PRO A 23 0.75 -4.93 -14.06
C PRO A 23 -0.51 -4.78 -14.93
N TYR A 24 -1.07 -3.58 -15.07
CA TYR A 24 -2.36 -3.36 -15.72
C TYR A 24 -2.26 -3.16 -17.23
N ALA A 25 -3.26 -3.66 -17.96
CA ALA A 25 -3.37 -3.47 -19.40
C ALA A 25 -3.75 -2.01 -19.76
N VAL A 26 -2.73 -1.16 -19.94
CA VAL A 26 -2.87 0.22 -20.44
C VAL A 26 -2.21 0.32 -21.82
N PRO A 27 -2.94 0.69 -22.90
CA PRO A 27 -2.44 0.65 -24.27
C PRO A 27 -1.23 1.55 -24.56
N THR A 28 -1.10 2.67 -23.84
CA THR A 28 -0.03 3.65 -24.03
C THR A 28 0.59 3.97 -22.68
N GLN A 29 1.91 3.83 -22.56
CA GLN A 29 2.64 4.06 -21.31
C GLN A 29 3.90 4.87 -21.59
N ASP A 30 4.13 5.89 -20.76
CA ASP A 30 5.35 6.70 -20.73
C ASP A 30 5.84 6.75 -19.27
N ILE A 31 6.91 6.00 -18.99
CA ILE A 31 7.47 5.85 -17.65
C ILE A 31 8.91 6.34 -17.70
N GLY A 32 9.10 7.59 -17.27
CA GLY A 32 10.39 8.27 -17.26
C GLY A 32 11.00 8.33 -15.86
N HIS A 33 12.31 8.60 -15.80
CA HIS A 33 12.96 8.97 -14.55
C HIS A 33 13.88 10.17 -14.78
N VAL A 34 14.13 10.90 -13.71
CA VAL A 34 15.11 11.98 -13.67
C VAL A 34 16.13 11.70 -12.58
N ALA A 35 17.41 11.90 -12.88
CA ALA A 35 18.46 11.80 -11.88
C ALA A 35 18.45 13.06 -10.99
N SER A 36 18.52 12.88 -9.68
CA SER A 36 18.62 13.97 -8.72
C SER A 36 19.75 13.70 -7.72
N PRO A 37 20.92 14.34 -7.87
CA PRO A 37 21.99 14.20 -6.89
C PRO A 37 21.50 14.55 -5.48
N THR A 38 21.75 13.67 -4.51
CA THR A 38 21.43 13.90 -3.11
C THR A 38 22.67 13.71 -2.23
N HIS A 39 22.79 14.55 -1.20
CA HIS A 39 23.80 14.40 -0.16
C HIS A 39 23.34 13.49 0.99
N VAL A 40 22.08 13.07 0.97
CA VAL A 40 21.51 12.16 1.98
C VAL A 40 21.94 10.73 1.63
N PRO A 41 22.65 10.02 2.52
CA PRO A 41 22.98 8.61 2.30
C PRO A 41 21.70 7.78 2.29
N PHE A 42 21.55 6.92 1.28
CA PHE A 42 20.46 5.93 1.19
C PHE A 42 21.03 4.57 0.81
N GLY A 43 20.22 3.52 0.95
CA GLY A 43 20.61 2.15 0.64
C GLY A 43 19.39 1.26 0.41
N ALA A 44 19.65 -0.03 0.18
CA ALA A 44 18.58 -1.00 -0.01
C ALA A 44 17.71 -1.09 1.25
N TRP A 45 16.43 -0.79 1.08
CA TRP A 45 15.36 -1.04 2.04
C TRP A 45 14.53 -2.22 1.54
N ARG A 46 13.83 -2.94 2.41
CA ARG A 46 13.15 -4.20 2.04
C ARG A 46 12.19 -4.01 0.85
N SER A 47 12.42 -4.71 -0.25
CA SER A 47 11.75 -4.57 -1.57
C SER A 47 12.22 -3.43 -2.47
N VAL A 48 13.26 -2.72 -2.06
CA VAL A 48 13.96 -1.66 -2.81
C VAL A 48 12.94 -0.70 -3.46
N ASP A 49 12.92 -0.57 -4.78
CA ASP A 49 12.04 0.35 -5.49
C ASP A 49 10.57 -0.12 -5.57
N HIS A 50 10.28 -1.41 -5.36
CA HIS A 50 8.90 -1.91 -5.44
C HIS A 50 7.97 -1.26 -4.42
N SER A 51 8.46 -0.91 -3.23
CA SER A 51 7.61 -0.29 -2.20
C SER A 51 7.18 1.13 -2.57
N GLN A 52 8.08 1.92 -3.18
CA GLN A 52 7.77 3.29 -3.60
C GLN A 52 6.85 3.29 -4.81
N HIS A 53 7.18 2.47 -5.83
CA HIS A 53 6.37 2.36 -7.03
C HIS A 53 5.02 1.69 -6.77
N GLY A 54 4.96 0.71 -5.87
CA GLY A 54 3.71 0.09 -5.43
C GLY A 54 2.78 1.11 -4.80
N PHE A 55 3.29 1.95 -3.90
CA PHE A 55 2.49 3.03 -3.28
C PHE A 55 1.90 3.97 -4.33
N PHE A 56 2.72 4.46 -5.26
CA PHE A 56 2.25 5.34 -6.34
C PHE A 56 1.23 4.64 -7.25
N THR A 57 1.59 3.46 -7.76
CA THR A 57 0.81 2.74 -8.78
C THR A 57 -0.56 2.35 -8.26
N GLU A 58 -0.60 1.70 -7.09
CA GLU A 58 -1.83 1.16 -6.54
C GLU A 58 -2.74 2.25 -5.94
N SER A 59 -2.18 3.36 -5.45
CA SER A 59 -2.99 4.51 -5.05
C SER A 59 -3.61 5.20 -6.27
N PHE A 60 -2.83 5.40 -7.34
CA PHE A 60 -3.35 6.06 -8.54
C PHE A 60 -4.38 5.21 -9.30
N ILE A 61 -4.19 3.89 -9.36
CA ILE A 61 -5.18 2.99 -9.96
C ILE A 61 -6.50 3.01 -9.18
N ASP A 62 -6.44 3.13 -7.86
CA ASP A 62 -7.62 3.31 -7.01
C ASP A 62 -8.33 4.64 -7.31
N GLU A 63 -7.59 5.74 -7.36
CA GLU A 63 -8.13 7.05 -7.76
C GLU A 63 -8.79 7.00 -9.16
N ALA A 64 -8.17 6.31 -10.11
CA ALA A 64 -8.72 6.12 -11.45
C ALA A 64 -10.03 5.31 -11.44
N ALA A 65 -10.15 4.29 -10.59
CA ALA A 65 -11.37 3.52 -10.42
C ALA A 65 -12.51 4.40 -9.88
N HIS A 66 -12.24 5.17 -8.83
CA HIS A 66 -13.23 6.09 -8.26
C HIS A 66 -13.64 7.21 -9.24
N ALA A 67 -12.68 7.81 -9.96
CA ALA A 67 -12.97 8.79 -11.01
C ALA A 67 -13.80 8.19 -12.16
N ALA A 68 -13.67 6.89 -12.41
CA ALA A 68 -14.49 6.16 -13.37
C ALA A 68 -15.87 5.74 -12.81
N GLY A 69 -16.14 5.95 -11.52
CA GLY A 69 -17.36 5.49 -10.84
C GLY A 69 -17.43 3.97 -10.72
N ARG A 70 -16.28 3.30 -10.55
CA ARG A 70 -16.17 1.85 -10.56
C ARG A 70 -15.56 1.33 -9.26
N ASP A 71 -15.94 0.12 -8.90
CA ASP A 71 -15.34 -0.61 -7.79
C ASP A 71 -13.82 -0.83 -8.06
N PRO A 72 -12.93 -0.51 -7.10
CA PRO A 72 -11.49 -0.64 -7.29
C PRO A 72 -10.97 -2.05 -7.53
N TYR A 73 -11.64 -3.08 -7.01
CA TYR A 73 -11.30 -4.48 -7.29
C TYR A 73 -11.72 -4.85 -8.71
N GLU A 74 -12.97 -4.57 -9.11
CA GLU A 74 -13.46 -4.87 -10.45
C GLU A 74 -12.67 -4.12 -11.54
N PHE A 75 -12.27 -2.88 -11.26
CA PHE A 75 -11.46 -2.08 -12.16
C PHE A 75 -10.10 -2.74 -12.45
N ARG A 76 -9.41 -3.20 -11.40
CA ARG A 76 -8.17 -3.97 -11.52
C ARG A 76 -8.40 -5.30 -12.24
N ALA A 77 -9.45 -6.03 -11.88
CA ALA A 77 -9.77 -7.33 -12.46
C ALA A 77 -9.98 -7.27 -13.98
N GLU A 78 -10.68 -6.25 -14.49
CA GLU A 78 -10.85 -6.05 -15.94
C GLU A 78 -9.50 -5.85 -16.65
N MET A 79 -8.61 -5.05 -16.08
CA MET A 79 -7.29 -4.76 -16.66
C MET A 79 -6.31 -5.95 -16.56
N LEU A 80 -6.64 -6.98 -15.77
CA LEU A 80 -5.84 -8.18 -15.56
C LEU A 80 -6.41 -9.43 -16.23
N LYS A 81 -7.49 -9.31 -17.02
CA LYS A 81 -8.17 -10.46 -17.66
C LYS A 81 -7.26 -11.39 -18.47
N ASP A 82 -6.22 -10.82 -19.11
CA ASP A 82 -5.26 -11.56 -19.94
C ASP A 82 -4.00 -11.99 -19.13
N LYS A 83 -4.01 -11.75 -17.82
CA LYS A 83 -2.94 -12.08 -16.87
C LYS A 83 -3.50 -12.99 -15.75
N PRO A 84 -3.79 -14.27 -16.04
CA PRO A 84 -4.57 -15.14 -15.15
C PRO A 84 -3.93 -15.36 -13.78
N ARG A 85 -2.59 -15.36 -13.68
CA ARG A 85 -1.87 -15.52 -12.40
C ARG A 85 -2.10 -14.34 -11.46
N LEU A 86 -1.95 -13.11 -11.97
CA LEU A 86 -2.22 -11.87 -11.24
C LEU A 86 -3.70 -11.79 -10.84
N LEU A 87 -4.60 -12.10 -11.78
CA LEU A 87 -6.03 -12.11 -11.53
C LEU A 87 -6.44 -13.14 -10.46
N ALA A 88 -5.80 -14.32 -10.43
CA ALA A 88 -6.07 -15.33 -9.42
C ALA A 88 -5.74 -14.84 -8.00
N VAL A 89 -4.60 -14.16 -7.82
CA VAL A 89 -4.23 -13.56 -6.52
C VAL A 89 -5.20 -12.45 -6.13
N LEU A 90 -5.54 -11.54 -7.06
CA LEU A 90 -6.49 -10.45 -6.82
C LEU A 90 -7.88 -10.98 -6.40
N ASN A 91 -8.40 -11.96 -7.14
CA ASN A 91 -9.71 -12.56 -6.85
C ASN A 91 -9.68 -13.28 -5.50
N ARG A 92 -8.60 -14.00 -5.20
CA ARG A 92 -8.48 -14.72 -3.93
C ARG A 92 -8.41 -13.76 -2.75
N VAL A 93 -7.65 -12.66 -2.83
CA VAL A 93 -7.57 -11.72 -1.70
C VAL A 93 -8.90 -11.00 -1.48
N ALA A 94 -9.61 -10.63 -2.56
CA ALA A 94 -10.94 -10.05 -2.47
C ALA A 94 -11.96 -11.02 -1.84
N GLN A 95 -11.87 -12.31 -2.19
CA GLN A 95 -12.72 -13.36 -1.60
C GLN A 95 -12.46 -13.51 -0.09
N GLU A 96 -11.21 -13.71 0.32
CA GLU A 96 -10.84 -13.93 1.72
C GLU A 96 -11.10 -12.70 2.61
N ALA A 97 -10.99 -11.51 2.01
CA ALA A 97 -11.35 -10.26 2.68
C ALA A 97 -12.87 -10.00 2.74
N ASN A 98 -13.70 -10.81 2.09
CA ASN A 98 -15.14 -10.54 1.91
C ASN A 98 -15.39 -9.15 1.32
N TRP A 99 -14.70 -8.81 0.21
CA TRP A 99 -14.66 -7.46 -0.38
C TRP A 99 -16.03 -6.77 -0.50
N GLY A 100 -17.06 -7.49 -0.94
CA GLY A 100 -18.42 -6.94 -1.11
C GLY A 100 -19.21 -6.73 0.19
N ARG A 101 -18.66 -7.07 1.36
CA ARG A 101 -19.31 -6.81 2.65
C ARG A 101 -19.26 -5.30 2.95
N PRO A 102 -20.41 -4.64 3.20
CA PRO A 102 -20.44 -3.23 3.60
C PRO A 102 -19.58 -2.96 4.84
N MET A 103 -18.95 -1.78 4.87
CA MET A 103 -18.23 -1.26 6.04
C MET A 103 -19.12 -0.29 6.82
N GLU A 104 -18.92 -0.23 8.13
CA GLU A 104 -19.61 0.73 9.00
C GLU A 104 -19.02 2.14 8.80
N GLU A 105 -19.76 3.16 9.23
CA GLU A 105 -19.27 4.55 9.18
C GLU A 105 -17.93 4.71 9.93
N GLY A 106 -17.01 5.48 9.34
CA GLY A 106 -15.66 5.66 9.88
C GLY A 106 -14.75 4.45 9.67
N ARG A 107 -15.20 3.39 9.01
CA ARG A 107 -14.38 2.23 8.63
C ARG A 107 -14.27 2.12 7.13
N GLY A 108 -13.15 1.59 6.66
CA GLY A 108 -12.89 1.48 5.23
C GLY A 108 -12.03 0.29 4.88
N ARG A 109 -12.07 -0.10 3.61
CA ARG A 109 -11.30 -1.21 3.07
C ARG A 109 -10.59 -0.81 1.78
N GLY A 110 -9.31 -1.12 1.68
CA GLY A 110 -8.48 -0.83 0.51
C GLY A 110 -7.78 -2.08 0.01
N ILE A 111 -7.61 -2.19 -1.31
CA ILE A 111 -6.99 -3.33 -1.98
C ILE A 111 -5.76 -2.90 -2.78
N SER A 112 -4.76 -3.78 -2.85
CA SER A 112 -3.58 -3.63 -3.69
C SER A 112 -3.12 -4.96 -4.27
N LEU A 113 -2.35 -4.91 -5.36
CA LEU A 113 -1.70 -6.05 -5.98
C LEU A 113 -0.29 -5.68 -6.43
N GLN A 114 0.72 -6.44 -6.00
CA GLN A 114 2.10 -6.22 -6.40
C GLN A 114 2.75 -7.52 -6.90
N GLU A 115 3.46 -7.42 -8.04
CA GLU A 115 4.46 -8.41 -8.44
C GLU A 115 5.86 -7.90 -8.07
N SER A 116 6.64 -8.75 -7.43
CA SER A 116 8.04 -8.46 -7.07
C SER A 116 8.81 -9.77 -6.90
N PHE A 117 10.05 -9.82 -7.40
CA PHE A 117 10.94 -10.96 -7.24
C PHE A 117 10.32 -12.31 -7.68
N GLY A 118 9.50 -12.31 -8.73
CA GLY A 118 8.80 -13.49 -9.26
C GLY A 118 7.57 -13.97 -8.47
N SER A 119 7.27 -13.31 -7.35
CA SER A 119 6.10 -13.56 -6.52
C SER A 119 5.05 -12.47 -6.69
N ILE A 120 3.79 -12.85 -6.54
CA ILE A 120 2.65 -11.93 -6.60
C ILE A 120 1.97 -11.91 -5.24
N VAL A 121 1.73 -10.72 -4.72
CA VAL A 121 1.06 -10.51 -3.43
C VAL A 121 -0.11 -9.57 -3.62
N GLY A 122 -1.30 -10.04 -3.24
CA GLY A 122 -2.50 -9.21 -3.10
C GLY A 122 -2.74 -8.93 -1.63
N GLN A 123 -3.06 -7.70 -1.27
CA GLN A 123 -3.33 -7.30 0.11
C GLN A 123 -4.62 -6.48 0.18
N VAL A 124 -5.41 -6.76 1.21
CA VAL A 124 -6.56 -5.96 1.60
C VAL A 124 -6.36 -5.49 3.03
N VAL A 125 -6.49 -4.19 3.24
CA VAL A 125 -6.38 -3.54 4.56
C VAL A 125 -7.76 -3.03 4.96
N GLU A 126 -8.19 -3.34 6.18
CA GLU A 126 -9.33 -2.72 6.83
C GLU A 126 -8.85 -1.74 7.90
N VAL A 127 -9.44 -0.56 7.95
CA VAL A 127 -9.13 0.48 8.94
C VAL A 127 -10.36 0.98 9.65
N THR A 128 -10.13 1.51 10.85
CA THR A 128 -11.03 2.42 11.54
C THR A 128 -10.38 3.80 11.60
N VAL A 129 -11.14 4.86 11.30
CA VAL A 129 -10.74 6.26 11.43
C VAL A 129 -11.74 6.99 12.33
N SER A 130 -11.24 7.62 13.39
CA SER A 130 -12.08 8.36 14.35
C SER A 130 -11.28 9.49 15.00
N GLY A 131 -11.87 10.68 15.07
CA GLY A 131 -11.21 11.88 15.63
C GLY A 131 -9.88 12.21 14.94
N GLY A 132 -9.77 11.94 13.64
CA GLY A 132 -8.56 12.12 12.85
C GLY A 132 -7.44 11.08 13.09
N LYS A 133 -7.65 10.09 13.96
CA LYS A 133 -6.71 8.99 14.19
C LYS A 133 -7.10 7.78 13.36
N THR A 134 -6.11 7.00 12.94
CA THR A 134 -6.29 5.78 12.14
C THR A 134 -5.77 4.57 12.88
N TRP A 135 -6.53 3.48 12.85
CA TRP A 135 -6.15 2.16 13.32
C TRP A 135 -6.25 1.16 12.19
N VAL A 136 -5.27 0.27 12.08
CA VAL A 136 -5.29 -0.82 11.10
C VAL A 136 -5.89 -2.04 11.80
N ASP A 137 -7.12 -2.39 11.43
CA ASP A 137 -7.89 -3.43 12.13
C ASP A 137 -7.45 -4.83 11.68
N ARG A 138 -7.33 -5.01 10.36
CA ARG A 138 -7.14 -6.31 9.73
C ARG A 138 -6.38 -6.18 8.41
N VAL A 139 -5.49 -7.11 8.13
CA VAL A 139 -4.82 -7.26 6.84
C VAL A 139 -4.99 -8.69 6.34
N VAL A 140 -5.62 -8.84 5.18
CA VAL A 140 -5.71 -10.12 4.47
C VAL A 140 -4.69 -10.09 3.33
N ALA A 141 -3.84 -11.11 3.28
CA ALA A 141 -2.79 -11.21 2.27
C ALA A 141 -2.86 -12.56 1.56
N VAL A 142 -2.69 -12.53 0.24
CA VAL A 142 -2.57 -13.72 -0.59
C VAL A 142 -1.27 -13.65 -1.35
N ILE A 143 -0.45 -14.70 -1.26
CA ILE A 143 0.78 -14.83 -2.04
C ILE A 143 0.70 -16.00 -3.01
N ASP A 144 1.13 -15.76 -4.25
CA ASP A 144 1.57 -16.77 -5.21
C ASP A 144 3.07 -16.63 -5.45
N ALA A 145 3.86 -17.55 -4.88
CA ALA A 145 5.31 -17.65 -5.08
C ALA A 145 5.70 -18.81 -6.02
N GLY A 146 4.78 -19.30 -6.83
CA GLY A 146 4.92 -20.54 -7.59
C GLY A 146 4.69 -21.77 -6.71
N TYR A 147 5.61 -22.03 -5.78
CA TYR A 147 5.50 -23.10 -4.80
C TYR A 147 6.10 -22.70 -3.45
N ALA A 148 5.30 -22.72 -2.39
CA ALA A 148 5.75 -22.45 -1.03
C ALA A 148 6.34 -23.73 -0.40
N VAL A 149 7.68 -23.84 -0.41
CA VAL A 149 8.39 -24.99 0.17
C VAL A 149 8.12 -25.14 1.67
N SER A 150 8.08 -24.03 2.40
CA SER A 150 7.70 -23.98 3.82
C SER A 150 6.51 -23.04 3.96
N PRO A 151 5.27 -23.56 4.06
CA PRO A 151 4.07 -22.74 4.18
C PRO A 151 4.10 -21.80 5.40
N ASP A 152 4.53 -22.29 6.55
CA ASP A 152 4.59 -21.47 7.77
C ASP A 152 5.67 -20.39 7.68
N GLY A 153 6.83 -20.72 7.10
CA GLY A 153 7.88 -19.73 6.83
C GLY A 153 7.45 -18.66 5.82
N MET A 154 6.68 -19.06 4.80
CA MET A 154 6.11 -18.13 3.83
C MET A 154 5.12 -17.17 4.50
N LYS A 155 4.23 -17.68 5.36
CA LYS A 155 3.29 -16.84 6.12
C LYS A 155 4.02 -15.84 7.01
N ALA A 156 4.99 -16.32 7.80
CA ALA A 156 5.78 -15.47 8.67
C ALA A 156 6.54 -14.36 7.89
N GLN A 157 7.02 -14.67 6.69
CA GLN A 157 7.67 -13.69 5.82
C GLN A 157 6.72 -12.60 5.32
N ILE A 158 5.50 -12.98 4.92
CA ILE A 158 4.47 -12.03 4.48
C ILE A 158 3.99 -11.16 5.63
N GLU A 159 3.69 -11.74 6.78
CA GLU A 159 3.29 -11.03 8.00
C GLU A 159 4.37 -10.07 8.47
N SER A 160 5.63 -10.50 8.45
CA SER A 160 6.79 -9.63 8.72
C SER A 160 6.87 -8.48 7.73
N GLY A 161 6.63 -8.74 6.43
CA GLY A 161 6.64 -7.72 5.38
C GLY A 161 5.55 -6.68 5.58
N ILE A 162 4.34 -7.10 5.97
CA ILE A 162 3.19 -6.26 6.30
C ILE A 162 3.53 -5.32 7.46
N ILE A 163 4.02 -5.86 8.58
CA ILE A 163 4.38 -5.03 9.75
C ILE A 163 5.51 -4.04 9.42
N TYR A 164 6.50 -4.47 8.64
CA TYR A 164 7.60 -3.60 8.20
C TYR A 164 7.10 -2.45 7.30
N GLY A 165 6.24 -2.76 6.33
CA GLY A 165 5.62 -1.78 5.44
C GLY A 165 4.66 -0.83 6.16
N LEU A 166 3.82 -1.34 7.08
CA LEU A 166 2.94 -0.52 7.90
C LEU A 166 3.71 0.43 8.81
N SER A 167 4.82 -0.02 9.40
CA SER A 167 5.66 0.84 10.24
C SER A 167 6.20 2.03 9.43
N ALA A 168 6.68 1.79 8.21
CA ALA A 168 7.11 2.86 7.33
C ALA A 168 5.95 3.77 6.90
N ALA A 169 4.83 3.19 6.50
CA ALA A 169 3.67 3.96 6.05
C ALA A 169 3.04 4.80 7.17
N MET A 170 3.02 4.32 8.41
CA MET A 170 2.42 5.02 9.54
C MET A 170 3.38 6.02 10.19
N TYR A 171 4.68 5.73 10.26
CA TYR A 171 5.62 6.48 11.11
C TYR A 171 6.98 6.80 10.47
N GLY A 172 7.33 6.22 9.32
CA GLY A 172 8.71 6.09 8.82
C GLY A 172 9.38 7.36 8.27
N GLU A 173 9.03 8.54 8.76
CA GLU A 173 9.73 9.76 8.36
C GLU A 173 11.11 9.87 9.01
N ILE A 174 12.10 10.26 8.20
CA ILE A 174 13.41 10.72 8.66
C ILE A 174 13.59 12.17 8.20
N THR A 175 13.81 13.08 9.14
CA THR A 175 14.02 14.50 8.86
C THR A 175 15.51 14.83 8.87
N ILE A 176 15.93 15.64 7.88
CA ILE A 176 17.29 16.18 7.81
C ILE A 176 17.27 17.63 8.25
N GLU A 177 17.89 17.92 9.39
CA GLU A 177 18.01 19.25 9.95
C GLU A 177 19.49 19.65 10.02
N GLN A 178 19.83 20.81 9.45
CA GLN A 178 21.20 21.33 9.42
C GLN A 178 22.25 20.31 8.89
N GLY A 179 21.82 19.43 7.97
CA GLY A 179 22.68 18.43 7.34
C GLY A 179 22.82 17.11 8.11
N ALA A 180 22.09 16.91 9.20
CA ALA A 180 22.09 15.67 9.98
C ALA A 180 20.68 15.09 10.15
N VAL A 181 20.59 13.77 10.36
CA VAL A 181 19.34 13.12 10.76
C VAL A 181 18.95 13.62 12.15
N ALA A 182 17.69 14.08 12.30
CA ALA A 182 17.20 14.58 13.58
C ALA A 182 16.80 13.46 14.55
N GLN A 183 16.23 12.35 14.03
CA GLN A 183 15.84 11.19 14.83
C GLN A 183 17.07 10.44 15.36
N SER A 184 17.02 10.01 16.62
CA SER A 184 18.17 9.42 17.31
C SER A 184 17.95 7.96 17.75
N SER A 185 16.70 7.54 17.99
CA SER A 185 16.37 6.24 18.57
C SER A 185 14.91 5.84 18.30
N PHE A 186 14.45 4.73 18.90
CA PHE A 186 13.04 4.34 18.84
C PHE A 186 12.11 5.17 19.73
N ALA A 187 12.63 6.15 20.46
CA ALA A 187 11.82 7.09 21.24
C ALA A 187 11.28 8.24 20.38
N ASP A 188 12.00 8.60 19.32
CA ASP A 188 11.68 9.69 18.36
C ASP A 188 11.50 9.19 16.91
N TYR A 189 11.63 7.88 16.68
CA TYR A 189 11.28 7.17 15.45
C TYR A 189 10.47 5.91 15.79
N ASP A 190 9.16 5.96 15.58
CA ASP A 190 8.26 4.88 16.01
C ASP A 190 8.09 3.78 14.95
N ALA A 191 7.53 2.65 15.37
CA ALA A 191 7.12 1.54 14.52
C ALA A 191 5.83 0.92 15.08
N ILE A 192 5.16 0.08 14.28
CA ILE A 192 3.98 -0.64 14.75
C ILE A 192 4.35 -1.45 16.00
N ARG A 193 3.64 -1.20 17.10
CA ARG A 193 3.80 -1.92 18.37
C ARG A 193 2.82 -3.09 18.43
N MET A 194 3.07 -4.04 19.33
CA MET A 194 2.25 -5.26 19.43
C MET A 194 0.76 -4.97 19.66
N HIS A 195 0.41 -3.89 20.37
CA HIS A 195 -0.99 -3.51 20.61
C HIS A 195 -1.67 -2.83 19.41
N ASP A 196 -0.90 -2.37 18.43
CA ASP A 196 -1.37 -1.71 17.21
C ASP A 196 -1.25 -2.65 15.99
N ALA A 197 -0.72 -3.85 16.22
CA ALA A 197 -0.58 -4.84 15.16
C ALA A 197 -1.98 -5.31 14.72
N PRO A 198 -2.28 -5.29 13.41
CA PRO A 198 -3.56 -5.73 12.90
C PRO A 198 -3.74 -7.24 13.05
N VAL A 199 -4.99 -7.69 13.00
CA VAL A 199 -5.28 -9.10 12.76
C VAL A 199 -4.81 -9.45 11.35
N MET A 200 -3.91 -10.42 11.19
CA MET A 200 -3.36 -10.81 9.89
C MET A 200 -3.85 -12.20 9.47
N GLU A 201 -4.28 -12.31 8.21
CA GLU A 201 -4.65 -13.57 7.57
C GLU A 201 -3.84 -13.76 6.30
N THR A 202 -3.00 -14.81 6.26
CA THR A 202 -2.12 -15.07 5.13
C THR A 202 -2.49 -16.39 4.42
N HIS A 203 -2.79 -16.29 3.13
CA HIS A 203 -3.16 -17.41 2.28
C HIS A 203 -2.13 -17.60 1.17
N ILE A 204 -1.91 -18.86 0.79
CA ILE A 204 -0.89 -19.24 -0.19
C ILE A 204 -1.58 -19.90 -1.38
N ILE A 205 -1.22 -19.46 -2.58
CA ILE A 205 -1.53 -20.14 -3.84
C ILE A 205 -0.26 -20.85 -4.32
N ASN A 206 -0.32 -22.18 -4.38
CA ASN A 206 0.69 -23.00 -5.05
C ASN A 206 0.29 -23.18 -6.52
N SER A 207 0.62 -22.18 -7.35
CA SER A 207 0.21 -22.13 -8.76
C SER A 207 0.99 -23.09 -9.67
N GLY A 208 2.14 -23.59 -9.22
CA GLY A 208 3.07 -24.35 -10.07
C GLY A 208 3.87 -23.48 -11.05
N ALA A 209 3.77 -22.15 -10.96
CA ALA A 209 4.65 -21.23 -11.67
C ALA A 209 6.10 -21.35 -11.18
N ALA A 210 7.03 -20.70 -11.89
CA ALA A 210 8.42 -20.60 -11.44
C ALA A 210 8.50 -20.04 -10.01
N MET A 211 9.42 -20.59 -9.20
CA MET A 211 9.57 -20.18 -7.81
C MET A 211 10.04 -18.72 -7.73
N GLY A 212 9.28 -17.92 -6.97
CA GLY A 212 9.62 -16.54 -6.64
C GLY A 212 10.23 -16.40 -5.25
N GLY A 213 10.56 -15.16 -4.87
CA GLY A 213 11.09 -14.82 -3.56
C GLY A 213 10.02 -14.79 -2.47
N ALA A 214 10.45 -14.90 -1.20
CA ALA A 214 9.60 -14.75 -0.01
C ALA A 214 10.04 -13.58 0.89
N GLY A 215 11.31 -13.16 0.79
CA GLY A 215 11.94 -12.19 1.68
C GLY A 215 11.24 -10.83 1.73
N GLU A 216 10.89 -10.32 0.56
CA GLU A 216 10.50 -8.94 0.31
C GLU A 216 9.04 -8.76 -0.12
N PRO A 217 8.41 -9.67 -0.89
CA PRO A 217 7.11 -9.41 -1.53
C PRO A 217 5.93 -9.02 -0.62
N GLY A 218 5.99 -9.31 0.68
CA GLY A 218 4.94 -8.91 1.62
C GLY A 218 4.91 -7.41 1.96
N THR A 219 5.96 -6.65 1.64
CA THR A 219 6.11 -5.25 2.05
C THR A 219 5.46 -4.23 1.12
N PRO A 220 5.56 -4.32 -0.22
CA PRO A 220 5.14 -3.23 -1.11
C PRO A 220 3.65 -2.88 -1.11
N GLY A 221 2.79 -3.89 -1.00
CA GLY A 221 1.34 -3.72 -1.20
C GLY A 221 0.63 -3.02 -0.04
N VAL A 222 1.22 -2.95 1.14
CA VAL A 222 0.45 -2.62 2.34
C VAL A 222 0.20 -1.11 2.48
N ALA A 223 1.18 -0.30 2.11
CA ALA A 223 1.06 1.16 2.15
C ALA A 223 -0.06 1.71 1.24
N PRO A 224 -0.17 1.31 -0.06
CA PRO A 224 -1.28 1.77 -0.89
C PRO A 224 -2.62 1.18 -0.44
N ALA A 225 -2.67 -0.09 -0.01
CA ALA A 225 -3.91 -0.67 0.51
C ALA A 225 -4.42 0.10 1.76
N LEU A 226 -3.51 0.50 2.65
CA LEU A 226 -3.81 1.37 3.78
C LEU A 226 -4.34 2.73 3.35
N ALA A 227 -3.66 3.43 2.43
CA ALA A 227 -4.10 4.74 1.95
C ALA A 227 -5.48 4.68 1.26
N ASN A 228 -5.74 3.62 0.50
CA ASN A 228 -7.03 3.38 -0.14
C ASN A 228 -8.12 3.08 0.91
N ALA A 229 -7.81 2.31 1.96
CA ALA A 229 -8.75 2.04 3.06
C ALA A 229 -9.12 3.31 3.84
N ILE A 230 -8.14 4.20 4.07
CA ILE A 230 -8.38 5.51 4.69
C ILE A 230 -9.29 6.36 3.81
N PHE A 231 -9.07 6.36 2.50
CA PHE A 231 -9.95 7.08 1.58
C PHE A 231 -11.37 6.52 1.60
N ASP A 232 -11.54 5.19 1.58
CA ASP A 232 -12.86 4.56 1.67
C ASP A 232 -13.58 4.95 2.98
N ALA A 233 -12.85 5.02 4.10
CA ALA A 233 -13.40 5.41 5.40
C ALA A 233 -13.76 6.90 5.51
N THR A 234 -13.06 7.80 4.81
CA THR A 234 -13.06 9.24 5.11
C THR A 234 -13.32 10.16 3.93
N GLY A 235 -13.19 9.66 2.70
CA GLY A 235 -13.11 10.46 1.48
C GLY A 235 -11.81 11.26 1.32
N LYS A 236 -10.84 11.16 2.25
CA LYS A 236 -9.58 11.90 2.21
C LYS A 236 -8.45 11.08 1.62
N ARG A 237 -7.78 11.61 0.59
CA ARG A 237 -6.65 10.95 -0.08
C ARG A 237 -5.34 11.24 0.62
N VAL A 238 -4.64 10.19 1.04
CA VAL A 238 -3.25 10.27 1.51
C VAL A 238 -2.31 10.02 0.33
N ARG A 239 -1.63 11.08 -0.12
CA ARG A 239 -0.62 11.00 -1.20
C ARG A 239 0.82 11.14 -0.71
N THR A 240 0.98 11.45 0.58
CA THR A 240 2.27 11.64 1.23
C THR A 240 2.28 10.80 2.49
N LEU A 241 3.32 9.97 2.62
CA LEU A 241 3.60 9.21 3.84
C LEU A 241 4.57 10.02 4.72
N PRO A 242 4.53 9.85 6.05
CA PRO A 242 3.71 8.90 6.79
C PRO A 242 2.28 9.36 7.10
N VAL A 243 1.36 8.41 7.25
CA VAL A 243 -0.08 8.63 7.53
C VAL A 243 -0.33 9.42 8.82
N ILE A 244 0.51 9.25 9.85
CA ILE A 244 0.31 9.94 11.14
C ILE A 244 0.35 11.48 11.02
N LYS A 245 0.90 12.01 9.92
CA LYS A 245 0.94 13.43 9.61
C LYS A 245 -0.23 13.93 8.76
N ALA A 246 -1.08 13.02 8.28
CA ALA A 246 -2.23 13.38 7.47
C ALA A 246 -3.36 13.97 8.34
N ASP A 247 -4.02 15.02 7.85
CA ASP A 247 -5.23 15.54 8.51
C ASP A 247 -6.46 14.75 8.05
N LEU A 248 -6.89 13.80 8.90
CA LEU A 248 -8.00 12.89 8.63
C LEU A 248 -9.30 13.26 9.35
N ARG A 249 -9.35 14.43 10.03
CA ARG A 249 -10.58 14.88 10.71
C ARG A 249 -11.69 15.18 9.70
N SER A 250 -12.95 14.96 10.04
CA SER A 250 -14.03 15.39 9.15
C SER A 250 -14.07 16.92 9.01
N ASP A 251 -14.67 17.45 7.94
CA ASP A 251 -14.82 18.91 7.77
C ASP A 251 -15.62 19.55 8.91
N ALA A 252 -16.53 18.78 9.54
CA ALA A 252 -17.26 19.19 10.73
C ALA A 252 -16.36 19.31 11.97
N GLU A 253 -15.31 18.49 12.08
CA GLU A 253 -14.32 18.50 13.15
C GLU A 253 -13.14 19.47 12.90
N ALA A 254 -12.93 19.89 11.65
CA ALA A 254 -11.87 20.81 11.26
C ALA A 254 -12.23 22.29 11.49
N SER A 255 -13.52 22.61 11.71
CA SER A 255 -13.95 23.96 12.05
C SER A 255 -13.46 24.32 13.46
N PRO A 256 -12.70 25.41 13.64
CA PRO A 256 -12.37 25.89 14.98
C PRO A 256 -13.69 26.16 15.71
N SER A 257 -13.83 25.69 16.95
CA SER A 257 -14.92 26.17 17.79
C SER A 257 -14.82 27.69 17.78
N VAL A 258 -15.86 28.35 17.26
CA VAL A 258 -16.01 29.78 17.47
C VAL A 258 -16.21 29.92 18.97
N ALA A 259 -15.11 30.20 19.68
CA ALA A 259 -15.18 30.64 21.05
C ALA A 259 -16.08 31.87 21.01
N ALA A 260 -17.30 31.72 21.52
CA ALA A 260 -18.18 32.82 21.81
C ALA A 260 -17.44 33.68 22.85
N VAL A 261 -16.69 34.66 22.36
CA VAL A 261 -16.21 35.77 23.17
C VAL A 261 -17.46 36.57 23.48
N GLY A 262 -17.94 36.41 24.71
CA GLY A 262 -19.05 37.17 25.22
C GLY A 262 -18.79 38.67 25.14
N ALA A 263 -19.88 39.41 24.90
CA ALA A 263 -20.06 40.80 25.27
C ALA A 263 -21.44 40.92 25.90
#